data_AF-A0A1J5PKB9-F1
#
_entry.id   AF-A0A1J5PKB9-F1
#
_cell.length_a   1.000
_cell.length_b   1.000
_cell.length_c   1.000
_cell.angle_alpha   90.00
_cell.angle_beta   90.00
_cell.angle_gamma   90.00
#
_symmetry.space_group_name_H-M   'P 1'
#
loop_
_entity.id
_entity.type
_entity.pdbx_description
1 polymer ?
#
loop_
_entity_poly.entity_id
_entity_poly.type
_entity_poly.pdbx_seq_one_letter_code
_entity_poly.pdbx_strand_id
1 'polypeptide(L)'
;MVTHNIEEAVLMCDRILVFSSNPGRVAAEIKIDLPHPRNRLDPAFRQLVDSIYARMTQRAEVRAPTIEGIQGTGVGMILNHVSSNVLSGLIETLAGPPYNGHADLPVLAGHLQLEADEIFHLGESLQLLRFAQLSEGDLMLTDAGKRFANLETDARKRLFAEHLMNYVPVMGLIRRVLDERPSHAAPTARFRNELEDYMAEDQADETLKTIVSWARYAELFAYDEQSETFSLENPH
;
A
#
# COMPACT_ATOMS: atom_id res chain seq x y z
N MET A 1 15.53 20.68 -7.86
CA MET A 1 14.63 19.87 -8.69
C MET A 1 14.24 18.66 -7.85
N VAL A 2 12.95 18.40 -7.69
CA VAL A 2 12.43 17.23 -6.97
C VAL A 2 11.73 16.40 -8.02
N THR A 3 12.17 15.16 -8.20
CA THR A 3 11.50 14.19 -9.08
C THR A 3 11.11 12.99 -8.25
N HIS A 4 9.93 12.45 -8.56
CA HIS A 4 9.37 11.23 -8.00
C HIS A 4 9.55 10.04 -8.97
N ASN A 5 10.14 10.32 -10.14
CA ASN A 5 10.38 9.34 -11.17
C ASN A 5 11.82 8.81 -11.09
N ILE A 6 11.97 7.49 -10.89
CA ILE A 6 13.28 6.85 -10.81
C ILE A 6 14.05 7.01 -12.13
N GLU A 7 13.41 6.89 -13.30
CA GLU A 7 14.12 7.04 -14.58
C GLU A 7 14.65 8.46 -14.78
N GLU A 8 13.88 9.48 -14.38
CA GLU A 8 14.34 10.87 -14.43
C GLU A 8 15.51 11.09 -13.46
N ALA A 9 15.45 10.52 -12.26
CA ALA A 9 16.56 10.56 -11.30
C ALA A 9 17.82 9.89 -11.88
N VAL A 10 17.70 8.72 -12.51
CA VAL A 10 18.83 8.03 -13.14
C VAL A 10 19.36 8.78 -14.36
N LEU A 11 18.52 9.53 -15.08
CA LEU A 11 18.98 10.36 -16.19
C LEU A 11 19.79 11.58 -15.73
N MET A 12 19.44 12.17 -14.59
CA MET A 12 19.93 13.50 -14.20
C MET A 12 20.98 13.50 -13.08
N CYS A 13 21.01 12.47 -12.24
CA CYS A 13 21.82 12.48 -11.02
C CYS A 13 23.00 11.51 -11.10
N ASP A 14 24.17 11.85 -10.56
CA ASP A 14 25.30 10.92 -10.48
C ASP A 14 25.24 9.99 -9.26
N ARG A 15 24.36 10.31 -8.30
CA ARG A 15 24.17 9.57 -7.05
C ARG A 15 22.68 9.58 -6.67
N ILE A 16 22.16 8.42 -6.28
CA ILE A 16 20.81 8.23 -5.75
C ILE A 16 20.93 7.73 -4.32
N LEU A 17 20.20 8.36 -3.41
CA LEU A 17 20.07 7.94 -2.02
C LEU A 17 18.66 7.38 -1.82
N VAL A 18 18.57 6.10 -1.47
CA VAL A 18 17.30 5.46 -1.12
C VAL A 18 17.12 5.59 0.38
N PHE A 19 16.01 6.18 0.80
CA PHE A 19 15.69 6.35 2.21
C PHE A 19 14.83 5.20 2.72
N SER A 20 15.02 4.87 3.99
CA SER A 20 14.21 3.91 4.71
C SER A 20 12.87 4.53 5.13
N SER A 21 11.75 3.90 4.80
CA SER A 21 10.43 4.26 5.35
C SER A 21 10.48 4.08 6.87
N ASN A 22 10.59 5.20 7.58
CA ASN A 22 10.49 5.45 9.02
C ASN A 22 11.11 4.40 9.98
N PRO A 23 12.17 4.73 10.75
CA PRO A 23 12.89 6.01 10.79
C PRO A 23 13.71 6.26 9.51
N GLY A 24 13.78 7.53 9.08
CA GLY A 24 14.46 7.99 7.87
C GLY A 24 15.99 7.93 7.97
N ARG A 25 16.56 6.80 7.58
CA ARG A 25 17.99 6.56 7.39
C ARG A 25 18.25 6.34 5.90
N VAL A 26 19.48 6.60 5.46
CA VAL A 26 19.90 6.17 4.13
C VAL A 26 19.97 4.66 4.15
N ALA A 27 19.07 4.00 3.41
CA ALA A 27 19.00 2.56 3.28
C ALA A 27 20.02 2.06 2.24
N ALA A 28 20.22 2.84 1.17
CA ALA A 28 21.22 2.54 0.16
C ALA A 28 21.73 3.82 -0.50
N GLU A 29 23.01 3.80 -0.86
CA GLU A 29 23.59 4.76 -1.78
C GLU A 29 23.92 4.03 -3.09
N ILE A 30 23.51 4.63 -4.22
CA ILE A 30 23.69 4.08 -5.56
C ILE A 30 24.41 5.13 -6.39
N LYS A 31 25.62 4.81 -6.83
CA LYS A 31 26.41 5.66 -7.72
C LYS A 31 26.09 5.31 -9.18
N ILE A 32 25.87 6.33 -10.01
CA ILE A 32 25.54 6.17 -11.42
C ILE A 32 26.79 6.44 -12.26
N ASP A 33 27.47 5.37 -12.66
CA ASP A 33 28.71 5.45 -13.45
C ASP A 33 28.46 5.54 -14.97
N LEU A 34 27.22 5.84 -15.40
CA LEU A 34 26.86 6.02 -16.81
C LEU A 34 27.27 7.43 -17.31
N PRO A 35 28.04 7.55 -18.40
CA PRO A 35 28.45 8.84 -18.95
C PRO A 35 27.28 9.62 -19.55
N HIS A 36 27.36 10.94 -19.49
CA HIS A 36 26.39 11.83 -20.14
C HIS A 36 26.72 12.01 -21.64
N PRO A 37 25.72 12.14 -22.53
CA PRO A 37 24.27 12.05 -22.27
C PRO A 37 23.79 10.60 -22.10
N ARG A 38 22.94 10.35 -21.10
CA ARG A 38 22.39 9.02 -20.82
C ARG A 38 21.22 8.69 -21.74
N ASN A 39 21.10 7.42 -22.12
CA ASN A 39 20.05 6.94 -23.02
C ASN A 39 19.14 5.92 -22.29
N ARG A 40 17.83 6.20 -22.22
CA ARG A 40 16.83 5.29 -21.61
C ARG A 40 16.72 3.92 -22.29
N LEU A 41 17.13 3.86 -23.56
CA LEU A 41 17.12 2.62 -24.34
C LEU A 41 18.37 1.77 -24.12
N ASP A 42 19.37 2.29 -23.41
CA ASP A 42 20.59 1.53 -23.08
C ASP A 42 20.23 0.39 -22.10
N PRO A 43 20.60 -0.86 -22.41
CA PRO A 43 20.42 -1.97 -21.48
C PRO A 43 21.04 -1.72 -20.10
N ALA A 44 22.18 -1.03 -20.02
CA ALA A 44 22.82 -0.70 -18.75
C ALA A 44 22.00 0.31 -17.93
N PHE A 45 21.29 1.22 -18.59
CA PHE A 45 20.37 2.15 -17.92
C PHE A 45 19.19 1.40 -17.31
N ARG A 46 18.58 0.48 -18.07
CA ARG A 46 17.44 -0.32 -17.59
C ARG A 46 17.81 -1.20 -16.41
N GLN A 47 18.93 -1.93 -16.50
CA GLN A 47 19.45 -2.73 -15.39
C GLN A 47 19.66 -1.92 -14.11
N LEU A 48 20.09 -0.67 -14.23
CA LEU A 48 20.25 0.21 -13.08
C LEU A 48 18.90 0.59 -12.47
N VAL A 49 17.90 0.93 -13.29
CA VAL A 49 16.52 1.18 -12.84
C VAL A 49 15.96 -0.06 -12.14
N ASP A 50 16.05 -1.23 -12.75
CA ASP A 50 15.58 -2.51 -12.18
C ASP A 50 16.24 -2.78 -10.83
N SER A 51 17.55 -2.52 -10.71
CA SER A 51 18.28 -2.69 -9.45
C SER A 51 17.81 -1.75 -8.33
N ILE A 52 17.34 -0.55 -8.68
CA ILE A 52 16.77 0.40 -7.71
C ILE A 52 15.41 -0.12 -7.24
N TYR A 53 14.56 -0.58 -8.16
CA TYR A 53 13.28 -1.20 -7.82
C TYR A 53 13.44 -2.43 -6.91
N ALA A 54 14.38 -3.32 -7.24
CA ALA A 54 14.68 -4.50 -6.42
C ALA A 54 15.16 -4.14 -5.01
N ARG A 55 16.00 -3.11 -4.86
CA ARG A 55 16.46 -2.66 -3.53
C ARG A 55 15.34 -2.03 -2.70
N MET A 56 14.36 -1.40 -3.34
CA MET A 56 13.19 -0.85 -2.66
C MET A 56 12.25 -1.93 -2.16
N THR A 57 12.04 -3.01 -2.93
CA THR A 57 11.17 -4.15 -2.54
C THR A 57 11.81 -5.09 -1.53
N GLN A 58 13.12 -5.35 -1.57
CA GLN A 58 13.81 -6.18 -0.57
C GLN A 58 13.63 -5.65 0.87
N ARG A 59 13.43 -4.35 1.02
CA ARG A 59 13.08 -3.73 2.30
C ARG A 59 11.68 -4.09 2.77
N ALA A 60 10.72 -4.25 1.84
CA ALA A 60 9.33 -4.60 2.15
C ALA A 60 9.22 -6.04 2.68
N GLU A 61 10.01 -6.97 2.16
CA GLU A 61 10.02 -8.38 2.61
C GLU A 61 10.53 -8.58 4.03
N VAL A 62 11.46 -7.75 4.51
CA VAL A 62 12.01 -7.84 5.88
C VAL A 62 10.98 -7.43 6.94
N ARG A 63 9.81 -6.91 6.56
CA ARG A 63 8.66 -6.64 7.45
C ARG A 63 7.71 -7.84 7.58
N ALA A 64 8.24 -9.05 7.72
CA ALA A 64 7.45 -10.15 8.28
C ALA A 64 7.18 -9.86 9.78
N PRO A 65 5.95 -10.08 10.30
CA PRO A 65 5.62 -9.72 11.67
C PRO A 65 6.34 -10.66 12.64
N THR A 66 7.46 -10.22 13.20
CA THR A 66 7.99 -10.79 14.43
C THR A 66 7.11 -10.32 15.59
N ILE A 67 6.42 -11.29 16.20
CA ILE A 67 5.79 -11.15 17.50
C ILE A 67 6.92 -10.95 18.51
N GLU A 68 7.31 -9.70 18.74
CA GLU A 68 7.92 -9.19 19.97
C GLU A 68 8.41 -7.74 19.75
N GLY A 69 7.60 -6.79 20.24
CA GLY A 69 8.04 -5.46 20.67
C GLY A 69 8.77 -4.59 19.64
N ILE A 70 8.08 -4.10 18.59
CA ILE A 70 8.57 -2.98 17.75
C ILE A 70 7.37 -2.10 17.33
N GLN A 71 7.53 -0.78 17.39
CA GLN A 71 6.59 0.20 16.80
C GLN A 71 6.32 -0.14 15.33
N GLY A 72 5.05 -0.27 14.94
CA GLY A 72 4.64 -0.57 13.56
C GLY A 72 4.00 -1.95 13.35
N THR A 73 3.88 -2.79 14.37
CA THR A 73 3.02 -3.99 14.36
C THR A 73 1.86 -3.80 15.34
N GLY A 74 0.63 -3.65 14.83
CA GLY A 74 -0.56 -3.40 15.64
C GLY A 74 -1.30 -2.12 15.21
N VAL A 75 -1.91 -1.42 16.17
CA VAL A 75 -2.68 -0.18 15.91
C VAL A 75 -1.79 0.96 15.41
N GLY A 76 -0.51 1.01 15.79
CA GLY A 76 0.46 2.00 15.30
C GLY A 76 0.97 1.76 13.86
N MET A 77 0.25 0.97 13.06
CA MET A 77 0.55 0.77 11.64
C MET A 77 0.12 1.99 10.83
N ILE A 78 1.06 2.61 10.11
CA ILE A 78 0.77 3.73 9.21
C ILE A 78 0.29 3.19 7.87
N LEU A 79 -0.84 3.70 7.38
CA LEU A 79 -1.37 3.39 6.05
C LEU A 79 -1.35 4.65 5.18
N ASN A 80 -0.76 4.54 3.99
CA ASN A 80 -0.81 5.60 2.99
C ASN A 80 -2.16 5.56 2.26
N HIS A 81 -2.61 6.72 1.80
CA HIS A 81 -3.90 6.83 1.14
C HIS A 81 -3.94 6.11 -0.20
N VAL A 82 -4.60 4.96 -0.21
CA VAL A 82 -4.87 4.18 -1.42
C VAL A 82 -6.33 3.79 -1.47
N SER A 83 -7.02 4.13 -2.57
CA SER A 83 -8.43 3.73 -2.73
C SER A 83 -8.58 2.26 -3.10
N SER A 84 -9.68 1.64 -2.65
CA SER A 84 -10.03 0.26 -3.01
C SER A 84 -10.18 0.05 -4.52
N ASN A 85 -10.64 1.07 -5.25
CA ASN A 85 -10.84 1.00 -6.69
C ASN A 85 -9.52 0.84 -7.43
N VAL A 86 -8.49 1.58 -7.01
CA VAL A 86 -7.15 1.47 -7.59
C VAL A 86 -6.54 0.09 -7.29
N LEU A 87 -6.69 -0.42 -6.06
CA LEU A 87 -6.25 -1.78 -5.71
C LEU A 87 -6.97 -2.85 -6.54
N SER A 88 -8.29 -2.74 -6.69
CA SER A 88 -9.08 -3.68 -7.51
C SER A 88 -8.64 -3.64 -8.96
N GLY A 89 -8.48 -2.44 -9.54
CA GLY A 89 -8.02 -2.27 -10.92
C GLY A 89 -6.60 -2.81 -11.14
N LEU A 90 -5.70 -2.66 -10.16
CA LEU A 90 -4.37 -3.23 -10.22
C LEU A 90 -4.39 -4.76 -10.18
N ILE A 91 -5.21 -5.36 -9.30
CA ILE A 91 -5.39 -6.82 -9.25
C ILE A 91 -5.93 -7.35 -10.59
N GLU A 92 -6.93 -6.68 -11.17
CA GLU A 92 -7.52 -7.06 -12.46
C GLU A 92 -6.50 -6.95 -13.60
N THR A 93 -5.77 -5.85 -13.65
CA THR A 93 -4.70 -5.62 -14.64
C THR A 93 -3.65 -6.72 -14.54
N LEU A 94 -3.18 -7.00 -13.32
CA LEU A 94 -2.16 -8.00 -13.09
C LEU A 94 -2.65 -9.41 -13.42
N ALA A 95 -3.92 -9.73 -13.16
CA ALA A 95 -4.51 -11.03 -13.49
C ALA A 95 -4.67 -11.25 -15.00
N GLY A 96 -4.90 -10.18 -15.78
CA GLY A 96 -5.08 -10.23 -17.22
C GLY A 96 -3.78 -10.41 -18.02
N PRO A 97 -3.87 -10.79 -19.30
CA PRO A 97 -2.73 -10.71 -20.23
C PRO A 97 -2.24 -9.25 -20.39
N PRO A 98 -0.93 -9.01 -20.56
CA PRO A 98 0.14 -10.00 -20.73
C PRO A 98 0.72 -10.56 -19.40
N TYR A 99 0.28 -10.06 -18.25
CA TYR A 99 0.94 -10.32 -16.96
C TYR A 99 0.56 -11.66 -16.34
N ASN A 100 -0.68 -12.14 -16.52
CA ASN A 100 -1.13 -13.46 -16.06
C ASN A 100 -0.83 -13.75 -14.57
N GLY A 101 -0.91 -12.72 -13.74
CA GLY A 101 -0.69 -12.74 -12.29
C GLY A 101 0.72 -12.37 -11.83
N HIS A 102 1.62 -12.00 -12.73
CA HIS A 102 3.00 -11.62 -12.41
C HIS A 102 3.52 -10.51 -13.33
N ALA A 103 4.09 -9.46 -12.74
CA ALA A 103 4.68 -8.37 -13.50
C ALA A 103 5.93 -7.82 -12.81
N ASP A 104 6.90 -7.45 -13.63
CA ASP A 104 8.00 -6.55 -13.28
C ASP A 104 7.41 -5.14 -13.00
N LEU A 105 7.73 -4.57 -11.83
CA LEU A 105 7.21 -3.27 -11.38
C LEU A 105 7.59 -2.11 -12.30
N PRO A 106 8.87 -1.91 -12.68
CA PRO A 106 9.21 -0.84 -13.62
C PRO A 106 8.37 -0.90 -14.91
N VAL A 107 8.19 -2.10 -15.47
CA VAL A 107 7.36 -2.28 -16.67
C VAL A 107 5.89 -1.96 -16.40
N LEU A 108 5.35 -2.46 -15.29
CA LEU A 108 3.95 -2.22 -14.91
C LEU A 108 3.68 -0.73 -14.63
N ALA A 109 4.59 -0.06 -13.94
CA ALA A 109 4.53 1.38 -13.64
C ALA A 109 4.52 2.20 -14.94
N GLY A 110 5.43 1.89 -15.87
CA GLY A 110 5.48 2.55 -17.17
C GLY A 110 4.19 2.39 -17.99
N HIS A 111 3.60 1.19 -17.98
CA HIS A 111 2.33 0.95 -18.69
C HIS A 111 1.14 1.65 -18.03
N LEU A 112 1.10 1.72 -16.71
CA LEU A 112 0.04 2.39 -15.96
C LEU A 112 0.27 3.90 -15.82
N GLN A 113 1.40 4.42 -16.31
CA GLN A 113 1.84 5.81 -16.12
C GLN A 113 1.87 6.21 -14.64
N LEU A 114 2.22 5.25 -13.79
CA LEU A 114 2.38 5.45 -12.36
C LEU A 114 3.83 5.77 -12.05
N GLU A 115 3.99 6.53 -10.99
CA GLU A 115 5.29 6.89 -10.47
C GLU A 115 5.78 5.79 -9.52
N ALA A 116 7.08 5.77 -9.27
CA ALA A 116 7.69 4.65 -8.56
C ALA A 116 7.14 4.52 -7.13
N ASP A 117 7.05 5.64 -6.41
CA ASP A 117 6.47 5.71 -5.08
C ASP A 117 5.01 5.25 -5.07
N GLU A 118 4.21 5.70 -6.04
CA GLU A 118 2.81 5.32 -6.17
C GLU A 118 2.66 3.80 -6.35
N ILE A 119 3.34 3.19 -7.33
CA ILE A 119 3.21 1.74 -7.56
C ILE A 119 3.71 0.92 -6.36
N PHE A 120 4.73 1.40 -5.64
CA PHE A 120 5.18 0.74 -4.41
C PHE A 120 4.11 0.77 -3.33
N HIS A 121 3.46 1.91 -3.10
CA HIS A 121 2.39 2.01 -2.11
C HIS A 121 1.19 1.12 -2.45
N LEU A 122 0.86 0.97 -3.74
CA LEU A 122 -0.14 0.01 -4.18
C LEU A 122 0.29 -1.44 -3.91
N GLY A 123 1.54 -1.79 -4.26
CA GLY A 123 2.11 -3.12 -4.02
C GLY A 123 2.17 -3.48 -2.54
N GLU A 124 2.63 -2.56 -1.68
CA GLU A 124 2.66 -2.72 -0.22
C GLU A 124 1.25 -2.93 0.36
N SER A 125 0.26 -2.20 -0.15
CA SER A 125 -1.14 -2.34 0.27
C SER A 125 -1.72 -3.70 -0.13
N LEU A 126 -1.45 -4.15 -1.36
CA LEU A 126 -1.86 -5.50 -1.80
C LEU A 126 -1.13 -6.60 -1.02
N GLN A 127 0.12 -6.38 -0.64
CA GLN A 127 0.89 -7.30 0.20
C GLN A 127 0.35 -7.36 1.63
N LEU A 128 0.05 -6.22 2.24
CA LEU A 128 -0.61 -6.12 3.54
C LEU A 128 -1.91 -6.94 3.54
N LEU A 129 -2.74 -6.70 2.53
CA LEU A 129 -4.01 -7.38 2.36
C LEU A 129 -3.85 -8.82 1.83
N ARG A 130 -2.62 -9.33 1.66
CA ARG A 130 -2.34 -10.70 1.16
C ARG A 130 -2.95 -11.03 -0.21
N PHE A 131 -3.25 -10.03 -1.03
CA PHE A 131 -3.68 -10.20 -2.42
C PHE A 131 -2.50 -10.33 -3.39
N ALA A 132 -1.35 -9.76 -3.04
CA ALA A 132 -0.12 -9.90 -3.81
C ALA A 132 1.10 -10.14 -2.89
N GLN A 133 2.21 -10.50 -3.49
CA GLN A 133 3.54 -10.51 -2.91
C GLN A 133 4.40 -9.52 -3.70
N LEU A 134 5.16 -8.70 -2.99
CA LEU A 134 6.05 -7.69 -3.54
C LEU A 134 7.48 -8.07 -3.16
N SER A 135 8.28 -8.50 -4.14
CA SER A 135 9.61 -9.08 -3.92
C SER A 135 10.54 -8.76 -5.08
N GLU A 136 11.78 -8.40 -4.80
CA GLU A 136 12.86 -8.21 -5.79
C GLU A 136 12.53 -7.33 -7.03
N GLY A 137 11.51 -6.46 -6.96
CA GLY A 137 11.09 -5.61 -8.08
C GLY A 137 9.91 -6.17 -8.86
N ASP A 138 9.39 -7.33 -8.45
CA ASP A 138 8.24 -8.00 -9.02
C ASP A 138 7.01 -7.89 -8.11
N LEU A 139 5.84 -7.88 -8.74
CA LEU A 139 4.54 -7.99 -8.09
C LEU A 139 3.82 -9.25 -8.57
N MET A 140 3.50 -10.14 -7.63
CA MET A 140 2.89 -11.45 -7.91
C MET A 140 1.56 -11.61 -7.18
N LEU A 141 0.48 -11.97 -7.89
CA LEU A 141 -0.79 -12.28 -7.24
C LEU A 141 -0.71 -13.58 -6.44
N THR A 142 -1.23 -13.54 -5.21
CA THR A 142 -1.51 -14.73 -4.42
C THR A 142 -2.73 -15.46 -4.96
N ASP A 143 -3.01 -16.66 -4.44
CA ASP A 143 -4.26 -17.36 -4.74
C ASP A 143 -5.50 -16.55 -4.34
N ALA A 144 -5.41 -15.73 -3.28
CA ALA A 144 -6.48 -14.80 -2.92
C ALA A 144 -6.64 -13.70 -3.97
N GLY A 145 -5.55 -13.09 -4.44
CA GLY A 145 -5.61 -12.07 -5.50
C GLY A 145 -6.15 -12.61 -6.81
N LYS A 146 -5.71 -13.81 -7.22
CA LYS A 146 -6.24 -14.49 -8.42
C LYS A 146 -7.73 -14.80 -8.28
N ARG A 147 -8.19 -15.27 -7.12
CA ARG A 147 -9.63 -15.47 -6.87
C ARG A 147 -10.38 -14.15 -6.94
N PHE A 148 -9.89 -13.12 -6.25
CA PHE A 148 -10.51 -11.78 -6.23
C PHE A 148 -10.80 -11.24 -7.64
N ALA A 149 -9.84 -11.36 -8.56
CA ALA A 149 -9.98 -10.91 -9.95
C ALA A 149 -11.13 -11.62 -10.70
N ASN A 150 -11.40 -12.89 -10.37
CA ASN A 150 -12.38 -13.73 -11.06
C ASN A 150 -13.73 -13.82 -10.34
N LEU A 151 -13.87 -13.21 -9.17
CA LEU A 151 -15.11 -13.20 -8.40
C LEU A 151 -16.05 -12.09 -8.85
N GLU A 152 -17.35 -12.38 -8.80
CA GLU A 152 -18.42 -11.39 -8.90
C GLU A 152 -18.37 -10.38 -7.74
N THR A 153 -18.96 -9.21 -7.95
CA THR A 153 -18.88 -8.04 -7.04
C THR A 153 -19.12 -8.36 -5.57
N ASP A 154 -20.21 -9.05 -5.23
CA ASP A 154 -20.54 -9.33 -3.82
C ASP A 154 -19.55 -10.30 -3.17
N ALA A 155 -19.10 -11.32 -3.90
CA ALA A 155 -18.11 -12.27 -3.40
C ALA A 155 -16.73 -11.61 -3.24
N ARG A 156 -16.40 -10.67 -4.13
CA ARG A 156 -15.18 -9.87 -4.06
C ARG A 156 -15.16 -8.97 -2.83
N LYS A 157 -16.25 -8.26 -2.53
CA LYS A 157 -16.40 -7.46 -1.31
C LYS A 157 -16.20 -8.30 -0.05
N ARG A 158 -16.82 -9.48 0.02
CA ARG A 158 -16.67 -10.41 1.15
C ARG A 158 -15.23 -10.87 1.33
N LEU A 159 -14.55 -11.25 0.25
CA LEU A 159 -13.14 -11.65 0.31
C LEU A 159 -12.25 -10.47 0.76
N PHE A 160 -12.50 -9.26 0.27
CA PHE A 160 -11.81 -8.06 0.72
C PHE A 160 -12.03 -7.79 2.21
N ALA A 161 -13.28 -7.87 2.66
CA ALA A 161 -13.66 -7.69 4.06
C ALA A 161 -12.94 -8.67 4.99
N GLU A 162 -12.86 -9.95 4.60
CA GLU A 162 -12.13 -10.99 5.34
C GLU A 162 -10.65 -10.63 5.50
N HIS A 163 -9.98 -10.27 4.40
CA HIS A 163 -8.57 -9.90 4.42
C HIS A 163 -8.32 -8.61 5.21
N LEU A 164 -9.19 -7.62 5.07
CA LEU A 164 -9.13 -6.37 5.80
C LEU A 164 -9.25 -6.60 7.32
N MET A 165 -10.21 -7.41 7.77
CA MET A 165 -10.39 -7.76 9.18
C MET A 165 -9.23 -8.57 9.75
N ASN A 166 -8.63 -9.46 8.96
CA ASN A 166 -7.58 -10.37 9.41
C ASN A 166 -6.19 -9.72 9.46
N TYR A 167 -5.90 -8.79 8.55
CA TYR A 167 -4.54 -8.30 8.34
C TYR A 167 -4.35 -6.81 8.66
N VAL A 168 -5.41 -6.04 8.91
CA VAL A 168 -5.33 -4.62 9.25
C VAL A 168 -5.78 -4.38 10.70
N PRO A 169 -4.86 -4.22 11.66
CA PRO A 169 -5.22 -4.17 13.08
C PRO A 169 -6.16 -3.02 13.49
N VAL A 170 -6.03 -1.85 12.84
CA VAL A 170 -6.90 -0.70 13.08
C VAL A 170 -8.37 -1.02 12.76
N MET A 171 -8.60 -1.87 11.76
CA MET A 171 -9.93 -2.36 11.44
C MET A 171 -10.52 -3.20 12.59
N GLY A 172 -9.72 -4.10 13.17
CA GLY A 172 -10.12 -4.90 14.33
C GLY A 172 -10.39 -4.04 15.58
N LEU A 173 -9.63 -2.96 15.77
CA LEU A 173 -9.88 -1.97 16.83
C LEU A 173 -11.23 -1.28 16.64
N ILE A 174 -11.49 -0.73 15.45
CA ILE A 174 -12.75 -0.05 15.14
C ILE A 174 -13.92 -0.99 15.35
N ARG A 175 -13.85 -2.21 14.79
CA ARG A 175 -14.93 -3.20 14.93
C ARG A 175 -15.24 -3.50 16.39
N ARG A 176 -14.22 -3.78 17.20
CA ARG A 176 -14.39 -4.08 18.63
C ARG A 176 -15.09 -2.95 19.38
N VAL A 177 -14.67 -1.71 19.15
CA VAL A 177 -15.25 -0.53 19.81
C VAL A 177 -16.70 -0.31 19.42
N LEU A 178 -17.05 -0.56 18.17
CA LEU A 178 -18.44 -0.47 17.72
C LEU A 178 -19.29 -1.61 18.29
N ASP A 179 -18.76 -2.82 18.40
CA ASP A 179 -19.47 -3.96 19.01
C ASP A 179 -19.72 -3.77 20.51
N GLU A 180 -18.77 -3.17 21.24
CA GLU A 180 -18.88 -2.93 22.69
C GLU A 180 -19.84 -1.79 23.06
N ARG A 181 -20.11 -0.86 22.12
CA ARG A 181 -20.96 0.29 22.38
C ARG A 181 -22.43 -0.04 22.15
N PRO A 182 -23.34 0.31 23.09
CA PRO A 182 -24.78 0.11 22.89
C PRO A 182 -25.35 0.81 21.65
N SER A 183 -24.76 1.93 21.24
CA SER A 183 -25.17 2.68 20.04
C SER A 183 -24.59 2.12 18.75
N HIS A 184 -23.69 1.14 18.82
CA HIS A 184 -22.89 0.65 17.71
C HIS A 184 -22.23 1.75 16.87
N ALA A 185 -21.91 2.87 17.53
CA ALA A 185 -21.39 4.08 16.90
C ALA A 185 -20.30 4.74 17.74
N ALA A 186 -19.27 5.28 17.08
CA ALA A 186 -18.19 5.98 17.74
C ALA A 186 -17.63 7.13 16.87
N PRO A 187 -17.30 8.28 17.49
CA PRO A 187 -16.70 9.39 16.77
C PRO A 187 -15.28 9.03 16.31
N THR A 188 -14.92 9.50 15.12
CA THR A 188 -13.61 9.27 14.48
C THR A 188 -12.46 9.77 15.33
N ALA A 189 -12.65 10.92 16.00
CA ALA A 189 -11.68 11.51 16.92
C ALA A 189 -11.20 10.51 18.00
N ARG A 190 -12.05 9.58 18.45
CA ARG A 190 -11.64 8.54 19.40
C ARG A 190 -10.49 7.70 18.83
N PHE A 191 -10.61 7.28 17.57
CA PHE A 191 -9.62 6.44 16.91
C PHE A 191 -8.40 7.26 16.48
N ARG A 192 -8.61 8.51 16.05
CA ARG A 192 -7.52 9.43 15.71
C ARG A 192 -6.57 9.62 16.90
N ASN A 193 -7.12 9.97 18.07
CA ASN A 193 -6.33 10.16 19.29
C ASN A 193 -5.56 8.88 19.68
N GLU A 194 -6.16 7.70 19.50
CA GLU A 194 -5.51 6.42 19.79
C GLU A 194 -4.38 6.08 18.79
N LEU A 195 -4.50 6.53 17.53
CA LEU A 195 -3.41 6.42 16.54
C LEU A 195 -2.27 7.42 16.83
N GLU A 196 -2.61 8.64 17.25
CA GLU A 196 -1.65 9.71 17.60
C GLU A 196 -0.72 9.34 18.76
N ASP A 197 -1.10 8.38 19.61
CA ASP A 197 -0.20 7.79 20.61
C ASP A 197 1.03 7.08 19.98
N TYR A 198 0.96 6.75 18.68
CA TYR A 198 1.99 6.00 17.94
C TYR A 198 2.54 6.71 16.71
N MET A 199 1.82 7.68 16.14
CA MET A 199 2.17 8.35 14.90
C MET A 199 1.83 9.84 14.93
N ALA A 200 2.30 10.60 13.95
CA ALA A 200 1.96 12.02 13.83
C ALA A 200 0.49 12.21 13.39
N GLU A 201 -0.10 13.37 13.69
CA GLU A 201 -1.50 13.70 13.38
C GLU A 201 -1.83 13.53 11.90
N ASP A 202 -0.96 13.99 11.00
CA ASP A 202 -1.10 13.84 9.55
C ASP A 202 -1.13 12.37 9.10
N GLN A 203 -0.32 11.52 9.74
CA GLN A 203 -0.29 10.07 9.49
C GLN A 203 -1.53 9.36 10.03
N ALA A 204 -2.05 9.79 11.18
CA ALA A 204 -3.29 9.27 11.75
C ALA A 204 -4.48 9.60 10.85
N ASP A 205 -4.54 10.85 10.35
CA ASP A 205 -5.53 11.31 9.38
C ASP A 205 -5.51 10.49 8.09
N GLU A 206 -4.33 10.30 7.52
CA GLU A 206 -4.16 9.53 6.28
C GLU A 206 -4.54 8.05 6.48
N THR A 207 -4.15 7.48 7.62
CA THR A 207 -4.52 6.11 7.99
C THR A 207 -6.03 5.95 8.08
N LEU A 208 -6.72 6.86 8.77
CA LEU A 208 -8.18 6.82 8.89
C LEU A 208 -8.90 7.01 7.55
N LYS A 209 -8.43 7.92 6.68
CA LYS A 209 -8.98 8.09 5.33
C LYS A 209 -8.88 6.80 4.51
N THR A 210 -7.76 6.10 4.63
CA THR A 210 -7.54 4.80 3.99
C THR A 210 -8.50 3.74 4.52
N ILE A 211 -8.64 3.64 5.84
CA ILE A 211 -9.58 2.73 6.50
C ILE A 211 -11.02 3.02 6.07
N VAL A 212 -11.44 4.28 6.02
CA VAL A 212 -12.78 4.68 5.54
C VAL A 212 -13.00 4.21 4.09
N SER A 213 -12.02 4.45 3.20
CA SER A 213 -12.12 4.01 1.79
C SER A 213 -12.29 2.50 1.67
N TRP A 214 -11.45 1.73 2.38
CA TRP A 214 -11.45 0.28 2.34
C TRP A 214 -12.68 -0.33 3.01
N ALA A 215 -13.12 0.19 4.16
CA ALA A 215 -14.29 -0.28 4.86
C ALA A 215 -15.60 -0.01 4.11
N ARG A 216 -15.69 1.14 3.41
CA ARG A 216 -16.83 1.47 2.53
C ARG A 216 -16.95 0.47 1.39
N TYR A 217 -15.84 0.09 0.77
CA TYR A 217 -15.83 -0.95 -0.27
C TYR A 217 -16.22 -2.33 0.30
N ALA A 218 -15.70 -2.66 1.48
CA ALA A 218 -15.93 -3.92 2.16
C ALA A 218 -17.31 -4.06 2.82
N GLU A 219 -18.07 -2.96 2.92
CA GLU A 219 -19.36 -2.87 3.62
C GLU A 219 -19.27 -3.33 5.09
N LEU A 220 -18.14 -3.08 5.75
CA LEU A 220 -17.90 -3.51 7.15
C LEU A 220 -18.55 -2.61 8.19
N PHE A 221 -18.65 -1.32 7.89
CA PHE A 221 -19.31 -0.30 8.69
C PHE A 221 -19.63 0.92 7.81
N ALA A 222 -20.53 1.75 8.27
CA ALA A 222 -20.83 3.05 7.70
C ALA A 222 -19.93 4.14 8.27
N TYR A 223 -19.73 5.20 7.47
CA TYR A 223 -19.02 6.40 7.86
C TYR A 223 -19.80 7.62 7.43
N ASP A 224 -20.19 8.45 8.39
CA ASP A 224 -20.86 9.72 8.15
C ASP A 224 -19.82 10.85 8.15
N GLU A 225 -19.69 11.53 7.00
CA GLU A 225 -18.70 12.60 6.81
C GLU A 225 -19.06 13.90 7.54
N GLN A 226 -20.35 14.15 7.83
CA GLN A 226 -20.79 15.40 8.49
C GLN A 226 -20.56 15.35 10.00
N SER A 227 -20.85 14.20 10.59
CA SER A 227 -20.72 13.93 12.03
C SER A 227 -19.42 13.22 12.40
N GLU A 228 -18.57 12.93 11.41
CA GLU A 228 -17.31 12.17 11.54
C GLU A 228 -17.47 10.93 12.42
N THR A 229 -18.48 10.11 12.13
CA THR A 229 -18.86 8.97 12.99
C THR A 229 -18.83 7.67 12.21
N PHE A 230 -18.25 6.63 12.84
CA PHE A 230 -18.35 5.25 12.39
C PHE A 230 -19.57 4.58 13.03
N SER A 231 -20.31 3.78 12.27
CA SER A 231 -21.46 3.00 12.78
C SER A 231 -21.62 1.64 12.11
N LEU A 232 -22.17 0.65 12.82
CA LEU A 232 -22.53 -0.65 12.21
C LEU A 232 -23.87 -0.63 11.47
N GLU A 233 -24.70 0.36 11.73
CA GLU A 233 -25.96 0.56 11.00
C GLU A 233 -25.67 1.21 9.64
N ASN A 234 -26.24 0.65 8.57
CA ASN A 234 -26.25 1.30 7.26
C ASN A 234 -26.96 2.65 7.40
N PRO A 235 -26.42 3.75 6.82
CA PRO A 235 -27.21 4.96 6.69
C PRO A 235 -28.39 4.60 5.79
N HIS A 236 -29.60 4.74 6.33
CA HIS A 236 -30.85 4.60 5.58
C HIS A 236 -30.95 5.62 4.45
#